data_AF-C3NB43-F1
#
_entry.id   AF-C3NB43-F1
#
_cell.length_a   1.000
_cell.length_b   1.000
_cell.length_c   1.000
_cell.angle_alpha   90.00
_cell.angle_beta   90.00
_cell.angle_gamma   90.00
#
_symmetry.space_group_name_H-M   'P 1'
#
loop_
_entity.id
_entity.type
_entity.pdbx_description
1 polymer ?
#
loop_
_entity_poly.entity_id
_entity_poly.type
_entity_poly.pdbx_seq_one_letter_code
_entity_poly.pdbx_strand_id
1 'polypeptide(L)'
;MRKISLETLKGEKEIDISIDWATKTWYGKPVEVSSEKGNSWNYATEMTKHNGKVLLLAFVTQVNEMTKDYIVKILVEQVTAMGFKIRLITLDAGFYTVDVLNFISQFKYIIAVPVGDVKVYEEFDGDYTTNSKRHSRDEQVKFRLSVYGSEKIKKKKVVYFARGTNLDLSKKEVLKLYDKVRSPIETSYRNIKALLPFTTSTKFVFRMLIFVLAMIFYSLYTVFKGMARREELGYY
;
A
#
# COMPACT_ATOMS: atom_id res chain seq x y z
N MET A 1 1.50 -18.52 -0.44
CA MET A 1 2.01 -17.15 -0.22
C MET A 1 2.55 -16.98 1.20
N ARG A 2 1.70 -17.03 2.25
CA ARG A 2 2.12 -16.87 3.66
C ARG A 2 3.34 -17.69 4.08
N LYS A 3 3.37 -19.00 3.77
CA LYS A 3 4.51 -19.88 4.10
C LYS A 3 5.83 -19.39 3.48
N ILE A 4 5.82 -18.92 2.24
CA ILE A 4 7.02 -18.41 1.54
C ILE A 4 7.55 -17.14 2.24
N SER A 5 6.63 -16.23 2.59
CA SER A 5 6.97 -14.99 3.28
C SER A 5 7.50 -15.26 4.69
N LEU A 6 6.87 -16.17 5.44
CA LEU A 6 7.30 -16.61 6.77
C LEU A 6 8.71 -17.21 6.76
N GLU A 7 9.00 -18.13 5.84
CA GLU A 7 10.34 -18.70 5.70
C GLU A 7 11.38 -17.63 5.33
N THR A 8 11.03 -16.68 4.47
CA THR A 8 11.95 -15.61 4.07
C THR A 8 12.19 -14.60 5.21
N LEU A 9 11.23 -14.44 6.11
CA LEU A 9 11.28 -13.53 7.27
C LEU A 9 11.70 -14.26 8.56
N LYS A 10 12.19 -15.50 8.47
CA LYS A 10 12.59 -16.28 9.64
C LYS A 10 13.69 -15.55 10.41
N GLY A 11 13.43 -15.28 11.69
CA GLY A 11 14.34 -14.53 12.57
C GLY A 11 13.99 -13.05 12.73
N GLU A 12 13.12 -12.50 11.87
CA GLU A 12 12.59 -11.14 12.03
C GLU A 12 11.49 -11.11 13.09
N LYS A 13 11.57 -10.15 14.01
CA LYS A 13 10.50 -9.90 15.01
C LYS A 13 9.63 -8.71 14.65
N GLU A 14 10.20 -7.75 13.91
CA GLU A 14 9.56 -6.48 13.58
C GLU A 14 9.74 -6.13 12.10
N ILE A 15 8.65 -5.76 11.43
CA ILE A 15 8.66 -5.45 9.99
C ILE A 15 7.99 -4.11 9.66
N ASP A 16 8.46 -3.48 8.58
CA ASP A 16 7.76 -2.34 7.97
C ASP A 16 6.78 -2.88 6.92
N ILE A 17 5.56 -2.35 6.93
CA ILE A 17 4.50 -2.77 6.03
C ILE A 17 4.05 -1.60 5.16
N SER A 18 3.59 -1.92 3.97
CA SER A 18 2.96 -0.96 3.07
C SER A 18 1.67 -1.54 2.55
N ILE A 19 0.62 -0.73 2.65
CA ILE A 19 -0.71 -1.05 2.18
C ILE A 19 -1.00 -0.21 0.94
N ASP A 20 -1.42 -0.87 -0.13
CA ASP A 20 -1.70 -0.25 -1.43
C ASP A 20 -3.10 -0.63 -1.90
N TRP A 21 -3.83 0.36 -2.41
CA TRP A 21 -5.15 0.22 -2.99
C TRP A 21 -5.04 0.16 -4.51
N ALA A 22 -5.64 -0.86 -5.11
CA ALA A 22 -5.65 -0.99 -6.54
C ALA A 22 -7.04 -1.38 -7.06
N THR A 23 -7.39 -0.76 -8.19
CA THR A 23 -8.56 -1.11 -8.98
C THR A 23 -8.10 -1.89 -10.20
N LYS A 24 -8.69 -3.05 -10.43
CA LYS A 24 -8.46 -3.84 -11.64
C LYS A 24 -9.72 -3.80 -12.51
N THR A 25 -9.64 -3.05 -13.59
CA THR A 25 -10.63 -3.03 -14.66
C THR A 25 -10.40 -4.17 -15.63
N TRP A 26 -11.48 -4.80 -16.07
CA TRP A 26 -11.49 -5.82 -17.11
C TRP A 26 -12.29 -5.34 -18.33
N TYR A 27 -11.97 -5.88 -19.49
CA TYR A 27 -12.79 -5.69 -20.69
C TYR A 27 -13.86 -6.80 -20.73
N GLY A 28 -15.11 -6.48 -21.10
CA GLY A 28 -16.20 -7.46 -21.26
C GLY A 28 -17.55 -7.08 -20.62
N LYS A 29 -18.44 -8.06 -20.41
CA LYS A 29 -19.75 -7.85 -19.78
C LYS A 29 -19.63 -7.59 -18.27
N PRO A 30 -20.42 -6.65 -17.70
CA PRO A 30 -20.44 -6.34 -16.26
C PRO A 30 -20.63 -7.57 -15.38
N VAL A 31 -19.97 -7.58 -14.22
CA VAL A 31 -20.17 -8.58 -13.17
C VAL A 31 -20.56 -7.83 -11.90
N GLU A 32 -21.70 -8.18 -11.30
CA GLU A 32 -22.29 -7.53 -10.13
C GLU A 32 -21.56 -7.89 -8.82
N VAL A 33 -20.28 -7.53 -8.70
CA VAL A 33 -19.49 -7.84 -7.49
C VAL A 33 -18.66 -6.63 -7.03
N SER A 34 -18.96 -5.42 -7.53
CA SER A 34 -18.11 -4.24 -7.31
C SER A 34 -18.90 -2.96 -7.09
N SER A 35 -18.35 -2.10 -6.23
CA SER A 35 -18.84 -0.78 -5.82
C SER A 35 -18.95 0.24 -6.97
N GLU A 36 -18.34 -0.05 -8.12
CA GLU A 36 -18.52 0.74 -9.35
C GLU A 36 -19.24 -0.13 -10.37
N LYS A 37 -20.32 0.41 -10.95
CA LYS A 37 -21.07 -0.24 -12.04
C LYS A 37 -20.09 -0.73 -13.12
N GLY A 38 -19.89 -2.05 -13.19
CA GLY A 38 -19.24 -2.73 -14.31
C GLY A 38 -17.74 -2.98 -14.16
N ASN A 39 -17.35 -4.22 -14.45
CA ASN A 39 -16.04 -4.70 -14.90
C ASN A 39 -14.78 -4.42 -14.07
N SER A 40 -14.81 -3.53 -13.09
CA SER A 40 -13.72 -3.26 -12.17
C SER A 40 -13.95 -3.97 -10.84
N TRP A 41 -12.89 -4.24 -10.11
CA TRP A 41 -12.96 -4.64 -8.71
C TRP A 41 -11.78 -4.02 -7.96
N ASN A 42 -12.01 -3.69 -6.71
CA ASN A 42 -11.03 -3.06 -5.84
C ASN A 42 -10.41 -4.09 -4.91
N TYR A 43 -9.16 -3.88 -4.58
CA TYR A 43 -8.48 -4.69 -3.58
C TYR A 43 -7.36 -3.90 -2.92
N ALA A 44 -6.95 -4.41 -1.76
CA ALA A 44 -5.80 -3.92 -1.04
C ALA A 44 -4.79 -5.06 -0.88
N THR A 45 -3.51 -4.73 -1.01
CA THR A 45 -2.41 -5.64 -0.65
C THR A 45 -1.61 -5.06 0.50
N GLU A 46 -1.05 -5.95 1.30
CA GLU A 46 0.00 -5.61 2.24
C GLU A 46 1.30 -6.31 1.86
N MET A 47 2.36 -5.51 1.69
CA MET A 47 3.68 -5.99 1.33
C MET A 47 4.73 -5.47 2.31
N THR A 48 5.82 -6.22 2.44
CA THR A 48 7.02 -5.80 3.18
C THR A 48 8.25 -5.92 2.30
N LYS A 49 9.27 -5.10 2.60
CA LYS A 49 10.59 -5.21 1.99
C LYS A 49 11.57 -5.82 2.99
N HIS A 50 12.20 -6.92 2.60
CA HIS A 50 13.22 -7.57 3.41
C HIS A 50 14.37 -8.04 2.53
N ASN A 51 15.62 -7.67 2.87
CA ASN A 51 16.84 -8.07 2.14
C ASN A 51 16.76 -7.85 0.62
N GLY A 52 16.22 -6.70 0.20
CA GLY A 52 16.08 -6.34 -1.21
C GLY A 52 14.94 -7.06 -1.95
N LYS A 53 14.20 -7.96 -1.28
CA LYS A 53 13.01 -8.64 -1.79
C LYS A 53 11.75 -7.91 -1.33
N VAL A 54 10.74 -7.90 -2.19
CA VAL A 54 9.39 -7.47 -1.81
C VAL A 54 8.53 -8.70 -1.65
N LEU A 55 8.00 -8.87 -0.44
CA LEU A 55 7.21 -10.03 -0.06
C LEU A 55 5.75 -9.60 0.12
N LEU A 56 4.85 -10.30 -0.56
CA LEU A 56 3.42 -10.14 -0.36
C LEU A 56 3.02 -10.93 0.90
N LEU A 57 2.42 -10.24 1.87
CA LEU A 57 2.02 -10.81 3.16
C LEU A 57 0.54 -11.17 3.15
N ALA A 58 -0.29 -10.18 2.80
CA ALA A 58 -1.73 -10.30 2.83
C ALA A 58 -2.36 -9.56 1.64
N PHE A 59 -3.59 -9.94 1.33
CA PHE A 59 -4.38 -9.31 0.28
C PHE A 59 -5.87 -9.50 0.61
N VAL A 60 -6.66 -8.47 0.36
CA VAL A 60 -8.09 -8.44 0.62
C VAL A 60 -8.80 -7.83 -0.60
N THR A 61 -9.78 -8.54 -1.13
CA THR A 61 -10.73 -8.00 -2.11
C THR A 61 -11.73 -7.11 -1.38
N GLN A 62 -11.98 -5.90 -1.88
CA GLN A 62 -13.13 -5.16 -1.41
C GLN A 62 -14.39 -5.83 -1.94
N VAL A 63 -15.24 -6.28 -1.03
CA VAL A 63 -16.62 -6.70 -1.31
C VAL A 63 -17.56 -5.60 -0.82
N ASN A 64 -18.78 -5.53 -1.37
CA ASN A 64 -19.77 -4.50 -1.06
C ASN A 64 -19.82 -4.20 0.46
N GLU A 65 -19.95 -2.91 0.80
CA GLU A 65 -20.01 -2.37 2.17
C GLU A 65 -18.72 -2.42 3.00
N MET A 66 -17.64 -3.06 2.54
CA MET A 66 -16.36 -3.00 3.25
C MET A 66 -15.78 -1.58 3.20
N THR A 67 -15.61 -0.98 4.38
CA THR A 67 -14.93 0.30 4.56
C THR A 67 -13.41 0.12 4.47
N LYS A 68 -12.70 1.22 4.19
CA LYS A 68 -11.24 1.19 4.04
C LYS A 68 -10.53 0.88 5.36
N ASP A 69 -11.03 1.37 6.49
CA ASP A 69 -10.49 1.06 7.81
C ASP A 69 -10.67 -0.42 8.15
N TYR A 70 -11.80 -1.02 7.79
CA TYR A 70 -12.03 -2.46 7.99
C TYR A 70 -11.04 -3.30 7.16
N ILE A 71 -10.78 -2.90 5.91
CA ILE A 71 -9.77 -3.56 5.07
C ILE A 71 -8.37 -3.44 5.69
N VAL A 72 -8.00 -2.25 6.18
CA VAL A 72 -6.69 -2.03 6.84
C VAL A 72 -6.58 -2.87 8.13
N LYS A 73 -7.65 -2.95 8.93
CA LYS A 73 -7.72 -3.81 10.14
C LYS A 73 -7.45 -5.27 9.80
N ILE A 74 -8.17 -5.84 8.83
CA ILE A 74 -7.98 -7.22 8.40
C ILE A 74 -6.53 -7.49 7.96
N LEU A 75 -5.94 -6.58 7.18
CA LEU A 75 -4.57 -6.72 6.71
C LEU A 75 -3.57 -6.76 7.88
N VAL A 76 -3.66 -5.76 8.77
CA VAL A 76 -2.83 -5.66 9.99
C VAL A 76 -2.99 -6.87 10.91
N GLU A 77 -4.21 -7.36 11.10
CA GLU A 77 -4.50 -8.56 11.88
C GLU A 77 -3.84 -9.80 11.27
N GLN A 78 -3.89 -9.94 9.93
CA GLN A 78 -3.25 -11.07 9.27
C GLN A 78 -1.73 -11.09 9.48
N VAL A 79 -1.07 -9.93 9.47
CA VAL A 79 0.37 -9.84 9.73
C VAL A 79 0.72 -10.05 11.20
N THR A 80 -0.10 -9.54 12.11
CA THR A 80 0.08 -9.77 13.54
C THR A 80 -0.12 -11.25 13.88
N ALA A 81 -1.10 -11.91 13.26
CA ALA A 81 -1.35 -13.36 13.39
C ALA A 81 -0.21 -14.22 12.81
N MET A 82 0.66 -13.66 11.96
CA MET A 82 1.90 -14.31 11.53
C MET A 82 3.02 -14.22 12.58
N GLY A 83 2.78 -13.53 13.71
CA GLY A 83 3.73 -13.38 14.81
C GLY A 83 4.67 -12.18 14.67
N PHE A 84 4.47 -11.30 13.69
CA PHE A 84 5.28 -10.11 13.52
C PHE A 84 4.69 -8.92 14.26
N LYS A 85 5.55 -8.13 14.88
CA LYS A 85 5.19 -6.78 15.33
C LYS A 85 5.41 -5.79 14.19
N ILE A 86 4.49 -4.85 14.03
CA ILE A 86 4.57 -3.83 12.99
C ILE A 86 5.40 -2.67 13.50
N ARG A 87 6.50 -2.37 12.80
CA ARG A 87 7.41 -1.25 13.12
C ARG A 87 6.95 0.07 12.49
N LEU A 88 6.41 0.01 11.28
CA LEU A 88 5.91 1.16 10.53
C LEU A 88 4.85 0.73 9.52
N ILE A 89 3.77 1.51 9.40
CA ILE A 89 2.77 1.36 8.35
C ILE A 89 2.91 2.49 7.34
N THR A 90 3.02 2.16 6.06
CA THR A 90 2.93 3.16 4.98
C THR A 90 1.68 2.93 4.13
N LEU A 91 0.94 3.99 3.83
CA LEU A 91 -0.29 3.89 3.03
C LEU A 91 -0.30 4.90 1.89
N ASP A 92 -0.94 4.54 0.79
CA ASP A 92 -1.21 5.47 -0.30
C ASP A 92 -2.35 6.47 0.03
N ALA A 93 -2.58 7.39 -0.90
CA ALA A 93 -3.58 8.44 -0.76
C ALA A 93 -5.02 7.92 -0.88
N GLY A 94 -5.20 6.72 -1.44
CA GLY A 94 -6.49 6.04 -1.50
C GLY A 94 -7.01 5.71 -0.10
N PHE A 95 -6.14 5.53 0.90
CA PHE A 95 -6.55 5.27 2.28
C PHE A 95 -6.77 6.52 3.14
N TYR A 96 -6.58 7.72 2.60
CA TYR A 96 -6.75 8.97 3.37
C TYR A 96 -8.23 9.18 3.76
N THR A 97 -8.58 8.74 4.97
CA THR A 97 -9.91 8.87 5.58
C THR A 97 -9.74 9.02 7.09
N VAL A 98 -10.72 9.65 7.75
CA VAL A 98 -10.75 9.84 9.20
C VAL A 98 -10.68 8.48 9.92
N ASP A 99 -11.47 7.50 9.50
CA ASP A 99 -11.53 6.18 10.15
C ASP A 99 -10.21 5.42 10.04
N VAL A 100 -9.53 5.48 8.88
CA VAL A 100 -8.21 4.87 8.72
C VAL A 100 -7.19 5.59 9.59
N LEU A 101 -7.18 6.93 9.60
CA LEU A 101 -6.25 7.71 10.42
C LEU A 101 -6.42 7.41 11.92
N ASN A 102 -7.66 7.34 12.39
CA ASN A 102 -8.00 6.94 13.75
C ASN A 102 -7.44 5.56 14.07
N PHE A 103 -7.68 4.57 13.21
CA PHE A 103 -7.18 3.22 13.43
C PHE A 103 -5.64 3.16 13.43
N ILE A 104 -4.97 3.76 12.44
CA ILE A 104 -3.50 3.64 12.32
C ILE A 104 -2.73 4.49 13.32
N SER A 105 -3.39 5.43 14.01
CA SER A 105 -2.76 6.32 14.99
C SER A 105 -2.07 5.58 16.15
N GLN A 106 -2.54 4.37 16.46
CA GLN A 106 -1.93 3.47 17.45
C GLN A 106 -0.58 2.87 16.99
N PHE A 107 -0.25 3.00 15.69
CA PHE A 107 1.00 2.54 15.10
C PHE A 107 1.86 3.73 14.68
N LYS A 108 3.15 3.50 14.46
CA LYS A 108 3.97 4.42 13.67
C LYS A 108 3.51 4.38 12.22
N TYR A 109 3.18 5.51 11.62
CA TYR A 109 2.69 5.53 10.24
C TYR A 109 3.18 6.70 9.40
N ILE A 110 3.17 6.50 8.07
CA ILE A 110 3.24 7.57 7.07
C ILE A 110 2.20 7.29 5.97
N ILE A 111 1.28 8.23 5.76
CA ILE A 111 0.24 8.13 4.73
C ILE A 111 0.43 9.23 3.68
N ALA A 112 0.23 8.90 2.40
CA ALA A 112 0.12 9.92 1.37
C ALA A 112 -1.19 10.69 1.52
N VAL A 113 -1.12 12.02 1.46
CA VAL A 113 -2.30 12.88 1.63
C VAL A 113 -2.57 13.62 0.32
N PRO A 114 -3.80 13.56 -0.25
CA PRO A 114 -4.18 14.36 -1.39
C PRO A 114 -4.10 15.86 -1.05
N VAL A 115 -3.28 16.62 -1.79
CA VAL A 115 -3.15 18.07 -1.56
C VAL A 115 -4.46 18.82 -1.77
N GLY A 116 -5.33 18.34 -2.68
CA GLY A 116 -6.65 18.92 -2.90
C GLY A 116 -7.59 18.83 -1.68
N ASP A 117 -7.39 17.83 -0.82
CA ASP A 117 -8.24 17.63 0.37
C ASP A 117 -7.79 18.55 1.51
N VAL A 118 -6.48 18.70 1.69
CA VAL A 118 -5.91 19.60 2.72
C VAL A 118 -5.84 21.07 2.29
N LYS A 119 -5.86 21.33 0.97
CA LYS A 119 -5.81 22.67 0.36
C LYS A 119 -4.58 23.52 0.75
N VAL A 120 -3.47 22.87 1.11
CA VAL A 120 -2.20 23.52 1.42
C VAL A 120 -1.29 23.45 0.19
N TYR A 121 -1.10 24.59 -0.49
CA TYR A 121 -0.36 24.69 -1.76
C TYR A 121 0.96 25.44 -1.59
N GLU A 122 1.68 25.12 -0.52
CA GLU A 122 2.97 25.69 -0.18
C GLU A 122 3.80 24.67 0.61
N GLU A 123 5.07 24.98 0.86
CA GLU A 123 5.85 24.17 1.79
C GLU A 123 5.31 24.32 3.21
N PHE A 124 4.92 23.19 3.80
CA PHE A 124 4.35 23.15 5.15
C PHE A 124 4.91 21.97 5.93
N ASP A 125 5.07 22.13 7.24
CA ASP A 125 5.35 21.05 8.18
C ASP A 125 4.82 21.43 9.56
N GLY A 126 3.80 20.74 10.04
CA GLY A 126 3.17 21.06 11.31
C GLY A 126 1.89 20.27 11.56
N ASP A 127 1.21 20.62 12.64
CA ASP A 127 -0.03 19.96 13.03
C ASP A 127 -1.18 20.32 12.08
N TYR A 128 -1.96 19.31 11.70
CA TYR A 128 -3.12 19.43 10.85
C TYR A 128 -4.27 18.61 11.43
N THR A 129 -5.48 19.16 11.35
CA THR A 129 -6.71 18.46 11.73
C THR A 129 -7.51 18.18 10.46
N THR A 130 -8.00 16.95 10.30
CA THR A 130 -8.87 16.61 9.16
C THR A 130 -10.10 17.52 9.11
N ASN A 131 -10.66 17.70 7.92
CA ASN A 131 -11.81 18.57 7.66
C ASN A 131 -12.93 17.84 6.90
N SER A 132 -13.11 16.54 7.18
CA SER A 132 -14.07 15.69 6.46
C SER A 132 -15.50 16.11 6.78
N LYS A 133 -16.31 16.31 5.73
CA LYS A 133 -17.75 16.63 5.87
C LYS A 133 -18.59 15.46 6.39
N ARG A 134 -18.07 14.23 6.39
CA ARG A 134 -18.77 13.03 6.86
C ARG A 134 -18.71 12.82 8.36
N HIS A 135 -17.85 13.58 9.05
CA HIS A 135 -17.62 13.45 10.49
C HIS A 135 -17.87 14.79 11.18
N SER A 136 -18.31 14.73 12.42
CA SER A 136 -18.42 15.88 13.30
C SER A 136 -17.04 16.50 13.60
N ARG A 137 -17.00 17.65 14.27
CA ARG A 137 -15.74 18.32 14.63
C ARG A 137 -14.91 17.50 15.60
N ASP A 138 -15.55 16.79 16.52
CA ASP A 138 -14.89 16.02 17.58
C ASP A 138 -14.33 14.68 17.09
N GLU A 139 -14.80 14.20 15.94
CA GLU A 139 -14.33 12.98 15.28
C GLU A 139 -13.13 13.22 14.36
N GLN A 140 -12.75 14.48 14.11
CA GLN A 140 -11.62 14.80 13.23
C GLN A 140 -10.29 14.39 13.88
N VAL A 141 -9.36 13.92 13.05
CA VAL A 141 -8.06 13.44 13.52
C VAL A 141 -7.01 14.52 13.39
N LYS A 142 -6.25 14.73 14.46
CA LYS A 142 -5.03 15.54 14.48
C LYS A 142 -3.83 14.69 14.14
N PHE A 143 -3.00 15.16 13.22
CA PHE A 143 -1.75 14.51 12.83
C PHE A 143 -0.77 15.55 12.26
N ARG A 144 0.51 15.19 12.17
CA ARG A 144 1.50 16.06 11.52
C ARG A 144 1.42 15.91 10.00
N LEU A 145 1.22 17.03 9.31
CA LEU A 145 1.20 17.13 7.85
C LEU A 145 2.49 17.79 7.37
N SER A 146 3.18 17.15 6.43
CA SER A 146 4.31 17.73 5.72
C SER A 146 3.98 17.84 4.22
N VAL A 147 4.07 19.05 3.66
CA VAL A 147 3.80 19.37 2.25
C VAL A 147 5.10 19.80 1.57
N TYR A 148 5.41 19.18 0.44
CA TYR A 148 6.67 19.31 -0.28
C TYR A 148 6.41 19.97 -1.63
N GLY A 149 7.20 20.98 -1.98
CA GLY A 149 7.23 21.51 -3.34
C GLY A 149 8.18 20.68 -4.21
N SER A 150 7.73 20.25 -5.38
CA SER A 150 8.61 19.67 -6.41
C SER A 150 8.38 20.36 -7.73
N GLU A 151 9.45 20.89 -8.32
CA GLU A 151 9.39 21.55 -9.61
C GLU A 151 9.36 20.50 -10.73
N LYS A 152 8.31 20.50 -11.56
CA LYS A 152 8.32 19.70 -12.80
C LYS A 152 9.10 20.44 -13.88
N ILE A 153 10.29 19.90 -14.19
CA ILE A 153 11.23 20.38 -15.23
C ILE A 153 10.54 20.64 -16.57
N LYS A 154 9.56 19.81 -16.98
CA LYS A 154 8.88 19.95 -18.28
C LYS A 154 7.86 21.08 -18.39
N LYS A 155 7.40 21.69 -17.29
CA LYS A 155 6.30 22.69 -17.33
C LYS A 155 6.52 23.95 -16.46
N LYS A 156 7.69 24.13 -15.83
CA LYS A 156 7.96 25.22 -14.85
C LYS A 156 6.81 25.41 -13.85
N LYS A 157 6.18 24.31 -13.43
CA LYS A 157 5.06 24.32 -12.48
C LYS A 157 5.47 23.54 -11.25
N VAL A 158 5.39 24.20 -10.10
CA VAL A 158 5.55 23.55 -8.80
C VAL A 158 4.34 22.64 -8.58
N VAL A 159 4.62 21.37 -8.32
CA VAL A 159 3.64 20.37 -7.91
C VAL A 159 3.86 20.09 -6.44
N TYR A 160 2.80 20.25 -5.66
CA TYR A 160 2.83 19.93 -4.24
C TYR A 160 2.39 18.48 -4.03
N PHE A 161 3.03 17.81 -3.08
CA PHE A 161 2.58 16.53 -2.56
C PHE A 161 2.66 16.56 -1.03
N ALA A 162 1.82 15.79 -0.36
CA ALA A 162 1.72 15.79 1.09
C ALA A 162 1.86 14.39 1.70
N ARG A 163 2.36 14.36 2.93
CA ARG A 163 2.48 13.17 3.78
C ARG A 163 1.93 13.49 5.17
N GLY A 164 1.10 12.60 5.70
CA GLY A 164 0.65 12.63 7.09
C GLY A 164 1.42 11.61 7.91
N THR A 165 1.81 11.95 9.13
CA THR A 165 2.57 11.06 10.00
C THR A 165 2.39 11.42 11.48
N ASN A 166 2.73 10.48 12.37
CA ASN A 166 2.92 10.71 13.81
C ASN A 166 4.39 10.56 14.24
N LEU A 167 5.32 10.53 13.28
CA LEU A 167 6.74 10.37 13.55
C LEU A 167 7.40 11.72 13.90
N ASP A 168 8.26 11.68 14.92
CA ASP A 168 9.17 12.77 15.23
C ASP A 168 10.47 12.62 14.42
N LEU A 169 10.35 12.86 13.10
CA LEU A 169 11.46 12.85 12.15
C LEU A 169 11.45 14.15 11.34
N SER A 170 12.57 14.53 10.72
CA SER A 170 12.54 15.68 9.82
C SER A 170 11.69 15.40 8.58
N LYS A 171 11.11 16.45 7.98
CA LYS A 171 10.38 16.39 6.70
C LYS A 171 11.12 15.56 5.64
N LYS A 172 12.44 15.75 5.49
CA LYS A 172 13.26 15.00 4.52
C LYS A 172 13.34 13.50 4.85
N GLU A 173 13.46 13.15 6.12
CA GLU A 173 13.53 11.76 6.57
C GLU A 173 12.20 11.03 6.42
N VAL A 174 11.08 11.70 6.71
CA VAL A 174 9.73 11.16 6.48
C VAL A 174 9.56 10.77 5.02
N LEU A 175 9.92 11.67 4.09
CA LEU A 175 9.84 11.38 2.66
C LEU A 175 10.74 10.20 2.26
N LYS A 176 12.00 10.21 2.71
CA LYS A 176 12.97 9.14 2.41
C LYS A 176 12.51 7.79 2.95
N LEU A 177 11.91 7.76 4.15
CA LEU A 177 11.40 6.55 4.78
C LEU A 177 10.17 6.02 4.04
N TYR A 178 9.23 6.90 3.69
CA TYR A 178 8.08 6.54 2.86
C TYR A 178 8.51 5.93 1.53
N ASP A 179 9.40 6.59 0.79
CA ASP A 179 9.87 6.14 -0.52
C ASP A 179 10.66 4.82 -0.43
N LYS A 180 11.44 4.63 0.64
CA LYS A 180 12.20 3.40 0.89
C LYS A 180 11.28 2.18 1.00
N VAL A 181 10.12 2.35 1.66
CA VAL A 181 9.15 1.28 1.88
C VAL A 181 8.23 1.11 0.66
N ARG A 182 7.75 2.22 0.06
CA ARG A 182 6.74 2.23 -1.01
C ARG A 182 7.27 1.96 -2.42
N SER A 183 8.41 2.56 -2.82
CA SER A 183 8.88 2.48 -4.23
C SER A 183 9.06 1.05 -4.76
N PRO A 184 9.58 0.09 -3.96
CA PRO A 184 9.70 -1.29 -4.43
C PRO A 184 8.35 -1.94 -4.76
N ILE A 185 7.28 -1.55 -4.07
CA ILE A 185 5.95 -2.14 -4.20
C ILE A 185 5.29 -1.73 -5.51
N GLU A 186 5.43 -0.47 -5.91
CA GLU A 186 4.99 -0.04 -7.25
C GLU A 186 5.66 -0.86 -8.35
N THR A 187 6.94 -1.19 -8.17
CA THR A 187 7.67 -2.05 -9.10
C THR A 187 7.16 -3.50 -9.05
N SER A 188 6.87 -4.04 -7.87
CA SER A 188 6.22 -5.35 -7.71
C SER A 188 4.90 -5.41 -8.43
N TYR A 189 4.07 -4.39 -8.32
CA TYR A 189 2.80 -4.29 -9.03
C TYR A 189 2.93 -4.28 -10.55
N ARG A 190 3.92 -3.54 -11.09
CA ARG A 190 4.21 -3.58 -12.53
C ARG A 190 4.57 -4.98 -13.00
N ASN A 191 5.39 -5.70 -12.22
CA ASN A 191 5.79 -7.07 -12.55
C ASN A 191 4.61 -8.06 -12.44
N ILE A 192 3.79 -7.95 -11.39
CA ILE A 192 2.57 -8.78 -11.25
C ILE A 192 1.65 -8.54 -12.45
N LYS A 193 1.45 -7.28 -12.86
CA LYS A 193 0.64 -6.94 -14.04
C LYS A 193 1.20 -7.55 -15.32
N ALA A 194 2.52 -7.59 -15.49
CA ALA A 194 3.17 -8.21 -16.64
C ALA A 194 3.01 -9.75 -16.68
N LEU A 195 2.79 -10.39 -15.53
CA LEU A 195 2.56 -11.83 -15.42
C LEU A 195 1.09 -12.24 -15.62
N LEU A 196 0.16 -11.29 -15.72
CA LEU A 196 -1.25 -11.62 -15.89
C LEU A 196 -1.53 -12.12 -17.31
N PRO A 197 -2.03 -13.35 -17.49
CA PRO A 197 -2.46 -13.82 -18.80
C PRO A 197 -3.68 -13.05 -19.27
N PHE A 198 -3.79 -12.86 -20.58
CA PHE A 198 -5.01 -12.36 -21.22
C PHE A 198 -6.10 -13.43 -21.10
N THR A 199 -7.24 -13.08 -20.50
CA THR A 199 -8.40 -13.98 -20.39
C THR A 199 -9.67 -13.31 -20.93
N THR A 200 -10.46 -14.08 -21.67
CA THR A 200 -11.77 -13.69 -22.19
C THR A 200 -12.93 -14.10 -21.27
N SER A 201 -12.65 -14.84 -20.19
CA SER A 201 -13.66 -15.31 -19.25
C SER A 201 -14.32 -14.13 -18.53
N THR A 202 -15.64 -14.17 -18.41
CA THR A 202 -16.44 -13.18 -17.66
C THR A 202 -16.66 -13.57 -16.20
N LYS A 203 -16.30 -14.80 -15.79
CA LYS A 203 -16.53 -15.27 -14.41
C LYS A 203 -15.54 -14.60 -13.45
N PHE A 204 -16.06 -13.85 -12.47
CA PHE A 204 -15.26 -13.15 -11.45
C PHE A 204 -14.31 -14.10 -10.70
N VAL A 205 -14.81 -15.24 -10.24
CA VAL A 205 -14.02 -16.26 -9.51
C VAL A 205 -12.81 -16.72 -10.32
N PHE A 206 -12.96 -16.89 -11.64
CA PHE A 206 -11.86 -17.30 -12.51
C PHE A 206 -10.81 -16.20 -12.69
N ARG A 207 -11.26 -14.94 -12.85
CA ARG A 207 -10.35 -13.77 -12.92
C ARG A 207 -9.57 -13.58 -11.62
N MET A 208 -10.24 -13.78 -10.49
CA MET A 208 -9.63 -13.79 -9.16
C MET A 208 -8.55 -14.86 -9.04
N LEU A 209 -8.86 -16.09 -9.46
CA LEU A 209 -7.91 -17.19 -9.46
C LEU A 209 -6.64 -16.86 -10.26
N ILE A 210 -6.80 -16.34 -11.49
CA ILE A 210 -5.68 -15.91 -12.35
C ILE A 210 -4.83 -14.85 -11.65
N PHE A 211 -5.49 -13.86 -11.04
CA PHE A 211 -4.79 -12.79 -10.34
C PHE A 211 -3.98 -13.30 -9.15
N VAL A 212 -4.57 -14.19 -8.33
CA VAL A 212 -3.90 -14.84 -7.21
C VAL A 212 -2.71 -15.69 -7.68
N LEU A 213 -2.87 -16.44 -8.78
CA LEU A 213 -1.78 -17.21 -9.38
C LEU A 213 -0.61 -16.31 -9.81
N ALA A 214 -0.87 -15.18 -10.47
CA ALA A 214 0.16 -14.23 -10.85
C ALA A 214 0.92 -13.67 -9.64
N MET A 215 0.22 -13.37 -8.53
CA MET A 215 0.86 -12.96 -7.28
C MET A 215 1.73 -14.06 -6.66
N ILE A 216 1.29 -15.32 -6.73
CA ILE A 216 2.07 -16.48 -6.27
C ILE A 216 3.33 -16.65 -7.13
N PHE A 217 3.20 -16.61 -8.46
CA PHE A 217 4.35 -16.70 -9.37
C PHE A 217 5.34 -15.57 -9.13
N TYR A 218 4.87 -14.34 -8.93
CA TYR A 218 5.74 -13.22 -8.57
C TYR A 218 6.47 -13.48 -7.25
N SER A 219 5.76 -13.94 -6.22
CA SER A 219 6.35 -14.26 -4.91
C SER A 219 7.44 -15.33 -5.04
N LEU A 220 7.19 -16.39 -5.82
CA LEU A 220 8.18 -17.43 -6.10
C LEU A 220 9.39 -16.85 -6.85
N TYR A 221 9.16 -16.10 -7.93
CA TYR A 221 10.22 -15.47 -8.72
C TYR A 221 11.14 -14.59 -7.86
N THR A 222 10.57 -13.77 -6.95
CA THR A 222 11.38 -12.91 -6.07
C THR A 222 12.25 -13.69 -5.10
N VAL A 223 11.77 -14.84 -4.60
CA VAL A 223 12.56 -15.71 -3.73
C VAL A 223 13.66 -16.40 -4.51
N PHE A 224 13.34 -17.01 -5.66
CA PHE A 224 14.30 -17.70 -6.54
C PHE A 224 15.40 -16.76 -7.05
N LYS A 225 15.03 -15.56 -7.54
CA LYS A 225 16.01 -14.56 -7.99
C LYS A 225 17.02 -14.20 -6.90
N GLY A 226 16.57 -14.09 -5.65
CA GLY A 226 17.47 -13.80 -4.55
C GLY A 226 18.26 -15.00 -4.03
N MET A 227 17.91 -16.24 -4.39
CA MET A 227 18.76 -17.41 -4.15
C MET A 227 19.88 -17.47 -5.18
N ALA A 228 19.56 -17.33 -6.47
CA ALA A 228 20.57 -17.29 -7.55
C ALA A 228 21.63 -16.19 -7.33
N ARG A 229 21.21 -15.00 -6.87
CA ARG A 229 22.14 -13.91 -6.56
C ARG A 229 23.04 -14.18 -5.34
N ARG A 230 22.62 -15.02 -4.39
CA ARG A 230 23.47 -15.43 -3.25
C ARG A 230 24.48 -16.49 -3.68
N GLU A 231 24.11 -17.38 -4.60
CA GLU A 231 25.03 -18.36 -5.19
C GLU A 231 26.13 -17.66 -5.98
N GLU A 232 25.80 -16.67 -6.81
CA GLU A 232 26.79 -15.86 -7.55
C GLU A 232 27.76 -15.07 -6.66
N LEU A 233 27.33 -14.66 -5.46
CA LEU A 233 28.17 -13.94 -4.49
C LEU A 233 28.93 -14.87 -3.52
N GLY A 234 28.65 -16.18 -3.55
CA GLY A 234 29.37 -17.21 -2.80
C GLY A 234 30.58 -17.80 -3.52
N TYR A 235 30.88 -17.30 -4.72
CA TYR A 235 32.05 -17.65 -5.51
C TYR A 235 33.06 -16.48 -5.59
N TYR A 236 33.49 -15.93 -4.46
CA TYR A 236 34.72 -15.12 -4.36
C TYR A 236 35.29 -15.21 -2.94
#